data_AF-K1YKM3-F1
#
_entry.id   AF-K1YKM3-F1
#
_cell.length_a   1.000
_cell.length_b   1.000
_cell.length_c   1.000
_cell.angle_alpha   90.00
_cell.angle_beta   90.00
_cell.angle_gamma   90.00
#
_symmetry.space_group_name_H-M   'P 1'
#
loop_
_entity.id
_entity.type
_entity.pdbx_description
1 polymer ?
#
loop_
_entity_poly.entity_id
_entity_poly.type
_entity_poly.pdbx_seq_one_letter_code
_entity_poly.pdbx_strand_id
1 'polypeptide(L)'
;MKNQISKNTDEYWDYIDTLRRYWESHRPKNNYTPKEWLEMFPEMKIRTQQLLLKSLEKSEKLEQRIKLCLTMLPKDPTWHMIYEGMLELTIGKRFDDLEKKIQWYRLALYEQPEKYIGITNDDIQRAKNYPLENLLIIPSNKHYKNTYLCVFHEEKTPSFHLYPETNSWWCFGCQKGGDVIKFVMEKDKLTFTQAVTFLCGGAK
;
A
#
# COMPACT_ATOMS: atom_id res chain seq x y z
N MET A 1 26.17 17.05 -40.54
CA MET A 1 27.06 15.98 -40.07
C MET A 1 26.41 15.33 -38.84
N LYS A 2 25.82 14.14 -39.00
CA LYS A 2 25.25 13.36 -37.90
C LYS A 2 26.39 12.54 -37.29
N ASN A 3 26.84 12.90 -36.09
CA ASN A 3 27.88 12.15 -35.38
C ASN A 3 27.33 10.78 -34.96
N GLN A 4 27.74 9.75 -35.69
CA GLN A 4 27.60 8.35 -35.29
C GLN A 4 28.61 8.10 -34.17
N ILE A 5 28.13 8.07 -32.94
CA ILE A 5 28.87 7.46 -31.84
C ILE A 5 28.61 5.96 -31.93
N SER A 6 29.51 5.24 -32.60
CA SER A 6 29.61 3.78 -32.49
C SER A 6 30.18 3.45 -31.11
N LYS A 7 29.34 3.34 -30.10
CA LYS A 7 29.77 2.89 -28.78
C LYS A 7 29.70 1.38 -28.73
N ASN A 8 30.88 0.77 -28.67
CA ASN A 8 31.08 -0.60 -28.22
C ASN A 8 30.27 -0.78 -26.92
N THR A 9 29.48 -1.86 -26.82
CA THR A 9 28.51 -2.02 -25.72
C THR A 9 29.18 -1.95 -24.36
N ASP A 10 30.43 -2.41 -24.26
CA ASP A 10 31.20 -2.41 -23.02
C ASP A 10 31.63 -0.99 -22.60
N GLU A 11 32.04 -0.14 -23.55
CA GLU A 11 32.33 1.28 -23.27
C GLU A 11 31.09 2.05 -22.83
N TYR A 12 29.92 1.70 -23.35
CA TYR A 12 28.66 2.30 -22.92
C TYR A 12 28.34 1.93 -21.47
N TRP A 13 28.47 0.66 -21.10
CA TRP A 13 28.20 0.20 -19.74
C TRP A 13 29.24 0.70 -18.74
N ASP A 14 30.53 0.76 -19.10
CA ASP A 14 31.58 1.35 -18.27
C ASP A 14 31.37 2.85 -18.05
N TYR A 15 30.90 3.56 -19.07
CA TYR A 15 30.51 4.96 -18.96
C TYR A 15 29.30 5.15 -18.02
N ILE A 16 28.26 4.32 -18.15
CA ILE A 16 27.08 4.37 -17.27
C ILE A 16 27.47 4.00 -15.83
N ASP A 17 28.36 3.02 -15.64
CA ASP A 17 28.85 2.66 -14.31
C ASP A 17 29.68 3.79 -13.68
N THR A 18 30.54 4.44 -14.48
CA THR A 18 31.31 5.60 -14.02
C THR A 18 30.39 6.74 -13.57
N LEU A 19 29.34 7.04 -14.34
CA LEU A 19 28.33 8.02 -13.95
C LEU A 19 27.56 7.61 -12.68
N ARG A 20 27.21 6.33 -12.54
CA ARG A 20 26.56 5.80 -11.32
C ARG A 20 27.47 6.00 -10.10
N ARG A 21 28.73 5.59 -10.15
CA ARG A 21 29.68 5.71 -9.02
C ARG A 21 29.97 7.17 -8.66
N TYR A 22 30.11 8.02 -9.68
CA TYR A 22 30.24 9.47 -9.46
C TYR A 22 29.00 10.02 -8.76
N TRP A 23 27.82 9.64 -9.23
CA TRP A 23 26.57 10.04 -8.60
C TRP A 23 26.43 9.48 -7.18
N GLU A 24 26.73 8.21 -6.91
CA GLU A 24 26.64 7.59 -5.58
C GLU A 24 27.59 8.25 -4.57
N SER A 25 28.79 8.64 -5.00
CA SER A 25 29.79 9.32 -4.16
C SER A 25 29.46 10.79 -3.88
N HIS A 26 28.76 11.45 -4.79
CA HIS A 26 28.36 12.86 -4.68
C HIS A 26 26.88 13.03 -4.31
N ARG A 27 26.13 11.93 -4.20
CA ARG A 27 24.72 11.97 -3.83
C ARG A 27 24.64 12.50 -2.39
N PRO A 28 23.79 13.50 -2.15
CA PRO A 28 23.52 13.96 -0.79
C PRO A 28 23.10 12.77 0.07
N LYS A 29 23.84 12.53 1.16
CA LYS A 29 23.61 11.43 2.11
C LYS A 29 22.31 11.72 2.89
N ASN A 30 21.20 11.33 2.27
CA ASN A 30 19.78 11.43 2.66
C ASN A 30 19.24 12.80 3.05
N ASN A 31 18.28 13.29 2.24
CA ASN A 31 16.95 13.71 2.73
C ASN A 31 15.92 14.03 1.63
N TYR A 32 16.23 13.78 0.35
CA TYR A 32 15.26 14.05 -0.71
C TYR A 32 14.24 12.92 -0.84
N THR A 33 12.98 13.26 -0.63
CA THR A 33 11.80 12.49 -1.00
C THR A 33 11.81 12.17 -2.50
N PRO A 34 11.12 11.09 -2.94
CA PRO A 34 10.98 10.77 -4.37
C PRO A 34 10.44 11.94 -5.22
N LYS A 35 9.61 12.80 -4.61
CA LYS A 35 9.08 14.03 -5.22
C LYS A 35 10.18 15.06 -5.46
N GLU A 36 10.97 15.39 -4.44
CA GLU A 36 12.09 16.34 -4.57
C GLU A 36 13.10 15.84 -5.62
N TRP A 37 13.28 14.53 -5.73
CA TRP A 37 14.05 13.90 -6.81
C TRP A 37 13.49 14.22 -8.20
N LEU A 38 12.19 14.05 -8.44
CA LEU A 38 11.60 14.33 -9.75
C LEU A 38 11.40 15.82 -10.04
N GLU A 39 11.42 16.67 -9.02
CA GLU A 39 11.49 18.13 -9.17
C GLU A 39 12.88 18.58 -9.63
N MET A 40 13.93 17.94 -9.11
CA MET A 40 15.31 18.18 -9.55
C MET A 40 15.61 17.62 -10.94
N PHE A 41 14.95 16.53 -11.34
CA PHE A 41 15.16 15.83 -12.61
C PHE A 41 13.84 15.58 -13.37
N PRO A 42 13.20 16.62 -13.91
CA PRO A 42 11.87 16.53 -14.53
C PRO A 42 11.81 15.59 -15.73
N GLU A 43 12.90 15.41 -16.48
CA GLU A 43 13.04 14.44 -17.57
C GLU A 43 12.85 12.98 -17.11
N MET A 44 13.11 12.70 -15.83
CA MET A 44 12.91 11.37 -15.26
C MET A 44 11.44 11.02 -15.05
N LYS A 45 10.51 11.99 -15.10
CA LYS A 45 9.07 11.74 -14.94
C LYS A 45 8.54 10.77 -16.01
N ILE A 46 8.84 11.02 -17.28
CA ILE A 46 8.40 10.18 -18.40
C ILE A 46 8.95 8.75 -18.24
N ARG A 47 10.23 8.64 -17.87
CA ARG A 47 10.88 7.34 -17.66
C ARG A 47 10.27 6.58 -16.47
N THR A 48 9.97 7.30 -15.40
CA THR A 48 9.38 6.74 -14.19
C THR A 48 7.95 6.23 -14.47
N GLN A 49 7.15 6.93 -15.28
CA GLN A 49 5.81 6.48 -15.74
C GLN A 49 5.90 5.17 -16.53
N GLN A 50 6.83 5.08 -17.48
CA GLN A 50 7.05 3.85 -18.26
C GLN A 50 7.46 2.67 -17.36
N LEU A 51 8.30 2.93 -16.35
CA LEU A 51 8.73 1.91 -15.40
C LEU A 51 7.60 1.47 -14.47
N LEU A 52 6.70 2.39 -14.07
CA LEU A 52 5.50 2.07 -13.31
C LEU A 52 4.58 1.13 -14.11
N LEU A 53 4.19 1.51 -15.32
CA LEU A 53 3.31 0.70 -16.19
C LEU A 53 3.89 -0.69 -16.42
N LYS A 54 5.19 -0.77 -16.73
CA LYS A 54 5.89 -2.05 -16.92
C LYS A 54 5.94 -2.90 -15.65
N SER A 55 5.95 -2.27 -14.47
CA SER A 55 5.95 -2.97 -13.18
C SER A 55 4.54 -3.46 -12.83
N LEU A 56 3.50 -2.67 -13.12
CA LEU A 56 2.09 -3.06 -12.95
C LEU A 56 1.73 -4.26 -13.83
N GLU A 57 2.11 -4.25 -15.11
CA GLU A 57 1.88 -5.37 -16.04
C GLU A 57 2.55 -6.67 -15.55
N LYS A 58 3.76 -6.55 -14.99
CA LYS A 58 4.47 -7.70 -14.39
C LYS A 58 3.76 -8.21 -13.14
N SER A 59 3.21 -7.32 -12.33
CA SER A 59 2.47 -7.67 -11.11
C SER A 59 1.21 -8.46 -11.45
N GLU A 60 0.43 -7.97 -12.42
CA GLU A 60 -0.79 -8.63 -12.89
C GLU A 60 -0.50 -10.02 -13.47
N LYS A 61 0.51 -10.14 -14.33
CA LYS A 61 0.95 -11.44 -14.88
C LYS A 61 1.39 -12.41 -13.78
N LEU A 62 2.05 -11.92 -12.75
CA LEU A 62 2.49 -12.74 -11.64
C LEU A 62 1.29 -13.21 -10.80
N GLU A 63 0.36 -12.32 -10.50
CA GLU A 63 -0.89 -12.64 -9.79
C GLU A 63 -1.72 -13.68 -10.54
N GLN A 64 -1.91 -13.51 -11.86
CA GLN A 64 -2.63 -14.48 -12.69
C GLN A 64 -1.97 -15.86 -12.66
N ARG A 65 -0.64 -15.92 -12.69
CA ARG A 65 0.11 -17.17 -12.57
C ARG A 65 -0.04 -17.82 -11.19
N ILE A 66 0.02 -17.03 -10.11
CA ILE A 66 -0.20 -17.53 -8.75
C ILE A 66 -1.62 -18.13 -8.64
N LYS A 67 -2.64 -17.39 -9.09
CA LYS A 67 -4.04 -17.87 -9.10
C LYS A 67 -4.16 -19.20 -9.85
N LEU A 68 -3.56 -19.30 -11.03
CA LEU A 68 -3.54 -20.55 -11.80
C LEU A 68 -2.86 -21.68 -11.02
N CYS A 69 -1.68 -21.45 -10.46
CA CYS A 69 -0.97 -22.45 -9.66
C CYS A 69 -1.79 -22.91 -8.45
N LEU A 70 -2.47 -21.98 -7.75
CA LEU A 70 -3.36 -22.31 -6.64
C LEU A 70 -4.52 -23.22 -7.06
N THR A 71 -5.10 -23.01 -8.25
CA THR A 71 -6.16 -23.91 -8.77
C THR A 71 -5.68 -25.34 -9.06
N MET A 72 -4.38 -25.51 -9.29
CA MET A 72 -3.77 -26.80 -9.60
C MET A 72 -3.30 -27.54 -8.33
N LEU A 73 -3.43 -26.92 -7.15
CA LEU A 73 -2.99 -27.54 -5.90
C LEU A 73 -3.88 -28.72 -5.52
N PRO A 74 -3.29 -29.82 -5.02
CA PRO A 74 -4.06 -30.90 -4.41
C PRO A 74 -4.92 -30.35 -3.27
N LYS A 75 -6.16 -30.83 -3.15
CA LYS A 75 -7.06 -30.50 -2.03
C LYS A 75 -6.66 -31.19 -0.71
N ASP A 76 -5.58 -31.97 -0.72
CA ASP A 76 -5.03 -32.62 0.47
C ASP A 76 -4.42 -31.57 1.41
N PRO A 77 -4.86 -31.46 2.67
CA PRO A 77 -4.43 -30.42 3.61
C PRO A 77 -2.92 -30.42 3.89
N THR A 78 -2.26 -31.58 3.84
CA THR A 78 -0.84 -31.73 4.16
C THR A 78 0.03 -31.17 3.04
N TRP A 79 -0.34 -31.49 1.79
CA TRP A 79 0.33 -30.96 0.61
C TRP A 79 0.06 -29.47 0.43
N HIS A 80 -1.15 -29.00 0.78
CA HIS A 80 -1.52 -27.59 0.67
C HIS A 80 -0.55 -26.67 1.42
N MET A 81 -0.23 -26.98 2.69
CA MET A 81 0.69 -26.19 3.52
C MET A 81 2.12 -26.13 2.95
N ILE A 82 2.61 -27.24 2.39
CA ILE A 82 3.94 -27.31 1.78
C ILE A 82 4.00 -26.43 0.52
N TYR A 83 2.96 -26.49 -0.31
CA TYR A 83 2.88 -25.70 -1.54
C TYR A 83 2.66 -24.20 -1.27
N GLU A 84 1.85 -23.82 -0.28
CA GLU A 84 1.70 -22.43 0.16
C GLU A 84 3.05 -21.85 0.64
N GLY A 85 3.76 -22.57 1.52
CA GLY A 85 5.09 -22.15 1.97
C GLY A 85 6.12 -22.06 0.83
N MET A 86 6.04 -22.94 -0.16
CA MET A 86 6.90 -22.88 -1.34
C MET A 86 6.58 -21.67 -2.23
N LEU A 87 5.30 -21.31 -2.40
CA LEU A 87 4.86 -20.12 -3.12
C LEU A 87 5.34 -18.84 -2.42
N GLU A 88 5.25 -18.76 -1.09
CA GLU A 88 5.77 -17.63 -0.31
C GLU A 88 7.29 -17.47 -0.49
N LEU A 89 8.06 -18.56 -0.39
CA LEU A 89 9.53 -18.51 -0.48
C LEU A 89 10.03 -18.24 -1.91
N THR A 90 9.35 -18.75 -2.94
CA THR A 90 9.81 -18.65 -4.33
C THR A 90 9.24 -17.45 -5.08
N ILE A 91 8.00 -17.05 -4.77
CA ILE A 91 7.27 -16.00 -5.47
C ILE A 91 7.03 -14.79 -4.57
N GLY A 92 6.75 -14.99 -3.28
CA GLY A 92 6.45 -13.92 -2.31
C GLY A 92 7.51 -12.83 -2.28
N LYS A 93 8.80 -13.18 -2.11
CA LYS A 93 9.89 -12.18 -2.09
C LYS A 93 9.99 -11.36 -3.39
N ARG A 94 9.75 -11.99 -4.54
CA ARG A 94 9.76 -11.30 -5.85
C ARG A 94 8.56 -10.38 -6.01
N PHE A 95 7.42 -10.75 -5.45
CA PHE A 95 6.20 -9.95 -5.41
C PHE A 95 6.41 -8.73 -4.50
N ASP A 96 6.94 -8.92 -3.28
CA ASP A 96 7.25 -7.83 -2.34
C ASP A 96 8.21 -6.79 -2.93
N ASP A 97 9.28 -7.25 -3.60
CA ASP A 97 10.26 -6.37 -4.24
C ASP A 97 9.66 -5.60 -5.42
N LEU A 98 8.68 -6.19 -6.11
CA LEU A 98 7.96 -5.55 -7.22
C LEU A 98 6.94 -4.52 -6.68
N GLU A 99 6.20 -4.87 -5.63
CA GLU A 99 5.28 -3.96 -4.95
C GLU A 99 6.00 -2.74 -4.38
N LYS A 100 7.15 -2.93 -3.71
CA LYS A 100 7.98 -1.81 -3.21
C LYS A 100 8.42 -0.88 -4.34
N LYS A 101 8.76 -1.42 -5.52
CA LYS A 101 9.10 -0.61 -6.69
C LYS A 101 7.90 0.13 -7.25
N ILE A 102 6.75 -0.52 -7.35
CA ILE A 102 5.48 0.11 -7.78
C ILE A 102 5.13 1.26 -6.84
N GLN A 103 5.20 1.03 -5.52
CA GLN A 103 4.94 2.05 -4.51
C GLN A 103 5.92 3.21 -4.62
N TRP A 104 7.22 2.93 -4.82
CA TRP A 104 8.22 3.96 -5.04
C TRP A 104 7.89 4.81 -6.29
N TYR A 105 7.52 4.18 -7.41
CA TYR A 105 7.16 4.91 -8.63
C TYR A 105 5.87 5.72 -8.46
N ARG A 106 4.85 5.19 -7.75
CA ARG A 106 3.62 5.92 -7.42
C ARG A 106 3.91 7.16 -6.58
N LEU A 107 4.72 7.03 -5.53
CA LEU A 107 5.15 8.13 -4.69
C LEU A 107 6.02 9.15 -5.45
N ALA A 108 6.93 8.67 -6.32
CA ALA A 108 7.81 9.51 -7.11
C ALA A 108 7.03 10.34 -8.12
N LEU A 109 6.17 9.70 -8.92
CA LEU A 109 5.46 10.34 -10.02
C LEU A 109 4.46 11.39 -9.57
N TYR A 110 4.09 11.37 -8.29
CA TYR A 110 3.08 12.26 -7.75
C TYR A 110 1.90 12.34 -8.72
N GLU A 111 1.39 11.17 -9.14
CA GLU A 111 -0.03 11.11 -9.41
C GLU A 111 -0.68 11.51 -8.08
N GLN A 112 -0.95 12.81 -7.92
CA GLN A 112 -2.22 13.21 -7.35
C GLN A 112 -3.22 12.26 -8.00
N PRO A 113 -3.91 11.36 -7.28
CA PRO A 113 -4.98 10.57 -7.90
C PRO A 113 -5.83 11.59 -8.65
N GLU A 114 -5.79 11.51 -9.98
CA GLU A 114 -6.32 12.45 -10.96
C GLU A 114 -7.05 13.64 -10.35
N LYS A 115 -6.38 14.71 -9.90
CA LYS A 115 -7.06 15.92 -9.41
C LYS A 115 -8.36 15.57 -8.64
N TYR A 116 -8.31 14.73 -7.59
CA TYR A 116 -9.48 14.10 -6.94
C TYR A 116 -10.73 14.98 -7.03
N ILE A 117 -11.56 14.70 -8.05
CA ILE A 117 -12.84 15.39 -8.25
C ILE A 117 -13.60 15.00 -7.00
N GLY A 118 -13.94 15.98 -6.16
CA GLY A 118 -14.24 15.79 -4.74
C GLY A 118 -15.10 14.56 -4.42
N ILE A 119 -14.91 14.02 -3.21
CA ILE A 119 -15.53 12.77 -2.74
C ILE A 119 -16.97 12.67 -3.25
N THR A 120 -17.25 11.63 -4.05
CA THR A 120 -18.61 11.41 -4.53
C THR A 120 -19.46 10.83 -3.40
N ASN A 121 -20.79 10.99 -3.49
CA ASN A 121 -21.68 10.33 -2.53
C ASN A 121 -21.48 8.80 -2.53
N ASP A 122 -21.15 8.21 -3.67
CA ASP A 122 -20.88 6.78 -3.79
C ASP A 122 -19.61 6.36 -3.04
N ASP A 123 -18.57 7.19 -3.03
CA ASP A 123 -17.36 6.94 -2.24
C ASP A 123 -17.64 7.02 -0.74
N ILE A 124 -18.48 7.98 -0.31
CA ILE A 124 -18.91 8.08 1.09
C ILE A 124 -19.71 6.83 1.47
N GLN A 125 -20.63 6.35 0.62
CA GLN A 125 -21.40 5.15 0.89
C GLN A 125 -20.50 3.90 0.92
N ARG A 126 -19.55 3.77 0.00
CA ARG A 126 -18.57 2.68 0.00
C ARG A 126 -17.74 2.67 1.29
N ALA A 127 -17.26 3.84 1.71
CA ALA A 127 -16.52 3.99 2.96
C ALA A 127 -17.39 3.65 4.18
N LYS A 128 -18.64 4.11 4.23
CA LYS A 128 -19.60 3.77 5.30
C LYS A 128 -19.90 2.27 5.40
N ASN A 129 -19.83 1.56 4.28
CA ASN A 129 -20.07 0.12 4.21
C ASN A 129 -18.81 -0.72 4.49
N TYR A 130 -17.64 -0.10 4.70
CA TYR A 130 -16.44 -0.82 5.08
C TYR A 130 -16.63 -1.48 6.45
N PRO A 131 -16.49 -2.81 6.61
CA PRO A 131 -16.73 -3.47 7.89
C PRO A 131 -15.75 -3.00 8.96
N LEU A 132 -16.23 -2.30 9.99
CA LEU A 132 -15.39 -1.72 11.06
C LEU A 132 -14.60 -2.80 11.83
N GLU A 133 -15.14 -4.01 11.92
CA GLU A 133 -14.45 -5.19 12.48
C GLU A 133 -13.10 -5.48 11.80
N ASN A 134 -12.95 -5.20 10.51
CA ASN A 134 -11.70 -5.40 9.78
C ASN A 134 -10.59 -4.42 10.20
N LEU A 135 -10.94 -3.34 10.90
CA LEU A 135 -9.98 -2.35 11.41
C LEU A 135 -9.49 -2.63 12.84
N LEU A 136 -10.13 -3.59 13.52
CA LEU A 136 -9.81 -3.96 14.90
C LEU A 136 -8.88 -5.18 14.90
N ILE A 137 -7.61 -4.95 15.26
CA ILE A 137 -6.58 -6.01 15.38
C ILE A 137 -6.48 -6.50 16.85
N ILE A 138 -7.46 -6.16 17.69
CA ILE A 138 -7.43 -6.44 19.13
C ILE A 138 -8.25 -7.69 19.42
N PRO A 139 -7.75 -8.65 20.22
CA PRO A 139 -8.52 -9.82 20.60
C PRO A 139 -9.79 -9.41 21.35
N SER A 140 -10.93 -9.94 20.93
CA SER A 140 -12.20 -9.73 21.62
C SER A 140 -12.19 -10.46 22.97
N ASN A 141 -12.90 -9.90 23.96
CA ASN A 141 -13.10 -10.59 25.23
C ASN A 141 -14.04 -11.79 25.02
N LYS A 142 -13.60 -13.00 25.41
CA LYS A 142 -14.40 -14.24 25.27
C LYS A 142 -15.75 -14.18 25.99
N HIS A 143 -15.89 -13.37 27.03
CA HIS A 143 -17.12 -13.25 27.82
C HIS A 143 -18.10 -12.21 27.28
N TYR A 144 -17.62 -11.20 26.54
CA TYR A 144 -18.44 -10.10 26.06
C TYR A 144 -18.25 -9.94 24.54
N LYS A 145 -19.20 -10.47 23.78
CA LYS A 145 -19.21 -10.37 22.33
C LYS A 145 -19.13 -8.88 21.91
N ASN A 146 -18.30 -8.59 20.91
CA ASN A 146 -18.10 -7.25 20.34
C ASN A 146 -17.63 -6.17 21.35
N THR A 147 -17.02 -6.57 22.46
CA THR A 147 -16.51 -5.67 23.50
C THR A 147 -14.99 -5.78 23.58
N TYR A 148 -14.30 -4.64 23.56
CA TYR A 148 -12.85 -4.50 23.40
C TYR A 148 -12.28 -3.44 24.35
N LEU A 149 -10.96 -3.46 24.52
CA LEU A 149 -10.24 -2.32 25.09
C LEU A 149 -10.28 -1.14 24.11
N CYS A 150 -10.43 0.07 24.64
CA CYS A 150 -10.47 1.27 23.84
C CYS A 150 -9.12 1.56 23.17
N VAL A 151 -9.18 1.91 21.89
CA VAL A 151 -8.02 2.35 21.10
C VAL A 151 -7.68 3.82 21.27
N PHE A 152 -8.54 4.60 21.94
CA PHE A 152 -8.43 6.05 22.07
C PHE A 152 -7.98 6.53 23.44
N HIS A 153 -8.02 5.67 24.45
CA HIS A 153 -7.57 5.98 25.81
C HIS A 153 -7.12 4.69 26.49
N GLU A 154 -6.23 4.82 27.47
CA GLU A 154 -5.71 3.69 28.21
C GLU A 154 -6.69 3.24 29.29
N GLU A 155 -7.07 1.97 29.28
CA GLU A 155 -7.97 1.36 30.26
C GLU A 155 -7.61 -0.10 30.53
N LYS A 156 -8.02 -0.62 31.69
CA LYS A 156 -7.82 -2.04 32.08
C LYS A 156 -9.07 -2.89 31.90
N THR A 157 -10.24 -2.26 31.92
CA THR A 157 -11.54 -2.91 31.73
C THR A 157 -12.08 -2.51 30.36
N PRO A 158 -12.57 -3.44 29.53
CA PRO A 158 -13.00 -3.09 28.18
C PRO A 158 -14.27 -2.25 28.21
N SER A 159 -14.24 -1.07 27.60
CA SER A 159 -15.39 -0.17 27.49
C SER A 159 -15.76 0.18 26.05
N PHE A 160 -15.03 -0.35 25.06
CA PHE A 160 -15.28 -0.13 23.64
C PHE A 160 -16.23 -1.21 23.11
N HIS A 161 -17.39 -0.79 22.57
CA HIS A 161 -18.39 -1.66 21.99
C HIS A 161 -18.50 -1.42 20.48
N LEU A 162 -18.48 -2.51 19.74
CA LEU A 162 -18.76 -2.54 18.31
C LEU A 162 -20.20 -3.01 18.06
N TYR A 163 -20.90 -2.34 17.16
CA TYR A 163 -22.24 -2.70 16.71
C TYR A 163 -22.20 -3.06 15.22
N PRO A 164 -21.93 -4.33 14.85
CA PRO A 164 -21.78 -4.73 13.45
C PRO A 164 -23.03 -4.46 12.61
N GLU A 165 -24.23 -4.61 13.19
CA GLU A 165 -25.51 -4.40 12.50
C GLU A 165 -25.68 -2.97 11.98
N THR A 166 -25.09 -1.99 12.68
CA THR A 166 -25.15 -0.56 12.30
C THR A 166 -23.80 -0.04 11.82
N ASN A 167 -22.79 -0.91 11.72
CA ASN A 167 -21.39 -0.57 11.45
C ASN A 167 -20.87 0.64 12.26
N SER A 168 -21.23 0.68 13.54
CA SER A 168 -20.93 1.80 14.45
C SER A 168 -20.22 1.33 15.72
N TRP A 169 -19.70 2.27 16.49
CA TRP A 169 -18.98 2.01 17.73
C TRP A 169 -19.26 3.07 18.79
N TRP A 170 -19.13 2.66 20.04
CA TRP A 170 -19.20 3.55 21.20
C TRP A 170 -18.25 3.07 22.29
N CYS A 171 -17.56 4.01 22.93
CA CYS A 171 -16.74 3.74 24.10
C CYS A 171 -17.32 4.43 25.33
N PHE A 172 -17.71 3.65 26.34
CA PHE A 172 -18.26 4.19 27.58
C PHE A 172 -17.22 4.85 28.49
N GLY A 173 -15.93 4.50 28.36
CA GLY A 173 -14.84 5.10 29.15
C GLY A 173 -14.50 6.53 28.72
N CYS A 174 -14.34 6.78 27.41
CA CYS A 174 -13.97 8.09 26.89
C CYS A 174 -15.11 8.86 26.20
N GLN A 175 -16.33 8.29 26.16
CA GLN A 175 -17.53 8.88 25.55
C GLN A 175 -17.38 9.25 24.07
N LYS A 176 -16.48 8.55 23.37
CA LYS A 176 -16.33 8.68 21.91
C LYS A 176 -17.16 7.61 21.21
N GLY A 177 -17.68 7.96 20.04
CA GLY A 177 -18.39 7.03 19.17
C GLY A 177 -18.71 7.62 17.82
N GLY A 178 -19.11 6.75 16.89
CA GLY A 178 -19.41 7.13 15.51
C GLY A 178 -19.52 5.94 14.56
N ASP A 179 -19.47 6.25 13.28
CA ASP A 179 -19.34 5.27 12.20
C ASP A 179 -17.86 4.91 11.94
N VAL A 180 -17.65 4.04 10.95
CA VAL A 180 -16.33 3.62 10.49
C VAL A 180 -15.45 4.77 9.99
N ILE A 181 -16.03 5.82 9.40
CA ILE A 181 -15.28 6.99 8.93
C ILE A 181 -14.76 7.76 10.13
N LYS A 182 -15.64 8.05 11.11
CA LYS A 182 -15.25 8.76 12.33
C LYS A 182 -14.23 7.97 13.16
N PHE A 183 -14.32 6.63 13.15
CA PHE A 183 -13.31 5.77 13.77
C PHE A 183 -11.91 6.05 13.21
N VAL A 184 -11.75 5.98 11.88
CA VAL A 184 -10.48 6.21 11.18
C VAL A 184 -9.98 7.63 11.39
N MET A 185 -10.87 8.63 11.30
CA MET A 185 -10.53 10.03 11.57
C MET A 185 -9.93 10.22 12.97
N GLU A 186 -10.56 9.63 14.00
CA GLU A 186 -10.10 9.77 15.39
C GLU A 186 -8.80 9.00 15.66
N LYS A 187 -8.67 7.81 15.07
CA LYS A 187 -7.55 6.89 15.31
C LYS A 187 -6.28 7.39 14.63
N ASP A 188 -6.38 7.74 13.35
CA ASP A 188 -5.24 8.07 12.50
C ASP A 188 -5.07 9.57 12.27
N LYS A 189 -5.89 10.41 12.95
CA LYS A 189 -5.90 11.88 12.86
C LYS A 189 -6.08 12.41 11.43
N LEU A 190 -6.95 11.73 10.68
CA LEU A 190 -7.24 12.06 9.29
C LEU A 190 -8.42 13.04 9.18
N THR A 191 -8.38 13.89 8.16
CA THR A 191 -9.56 14.64 7.71
C THR A 191 -10.61 13.70 7.11
N PHE A 192 -11.86 14.16 7.01
CA PHE A 192 -12.94 13.37 6.40
C PHE A 192 -12.57 12.81 5.02
N THR A 193 -12.00 13.65 4.15
CA THR A 193 -11.55 13.25 2.81
C THR A 193 -10.50 12.17 2.86
N GLN A 194 -9.48 12.33 3.69
CA GLN A 194 -8.42 11.35 3.85
C GLN A 194 -8.96 10.01 4.39
N ALA A 195 -9.90 10.04 5.33
CA ALA A 195 -10.50 8.83 5.90
C ALA A 195 -11.37 8.06 4.88
N VAL A 196 -12.16 8.77 4.06
CA VAL A 196 -12.94 8.15 2.97
C VAL A 196 -12.02 7.54 1.93
N THR A 197 -10.96 8.26 1.52
CA THR A 197 -9.97 7.74 0.58
C THR A 197 -9.28 6.49 1.12
N PHE A 198 -8.88 6.48 2.41
CA PHE A 198 -8.27 5.33 3.08
C PHE A 198 -9.16 4.09 3.04
N LEU A 199 -10.44 4.24 3.41
CA LEU A 199 -11.42 3.14 3.44
C LEU A 199 -11.74 2.58 2.05
N CYS A 200 -11.59 3.38 0.99
CA CYS A 200 -11.81 2.98 -0.40
C CYS A 200 -10.57 2.35 -1.07
N GLY A 201 -9.50 2.03 -0.31
CA GLY A 201 -8.28 1.40 -0.84
C GLY A 201 -7.20 2.39 -1.28
N GLY A 202 -7.36 3.67 -0.96
CA GLY A 202 -6.37 4.71 -1.19
C GLY A 202 -5.30 4.73 -0.10
N ALA A 203 -4.19 4.06 -0.40
CA ALA A 203 -2.87 4.11 0.23
C ALA A 203 -2.69 3.37 1.58
N LYS A 204 -1.89 2.30 1.51
CA LYS A 204 -0.77 2.05 2.43
C LYS A 204 0.53 2.19 1.64
#